data_AF-A0A447RGY5-F1
#
_entry.id   AF-A0A447RGY5-F1
#
_cell.length_a   1.000
_cell.length_b   1.000
_cell.length_c   1.000
_cell.angle_alpha   90.00
_cell.angle_beta   90.00
_cell.angle_gamma   90.00
#
_symmetry.space_group_name_H-M   'P 1'
#
loop_
_entity.id
_entity.type
_entity.pdbx_description
1 polymer ?
#
loop_
_entity_poly.entity_id
_entity_poly.type
_entity_poly.pdbx_seq_one_letter_code
_entity_poly.pdbx_strand_id
1 'polypeptide(L)' 'MYGRRWPPWAPKALGLLPVVIAVGISGSIAGKPGIAPGFVVGLAANTISAGFIGGMIGGYIAGYIALAIIKKRQGA' A
#
# COMPACT_ATOMS: atom_id res chain seq x y z
N MET A 1 -27.12 1.82 -28.44
CA MET A 1 -26.12 2.57 -27.66
C MET A 1 -25.38 1.61 -26.74
N TYR A 2 -24.16 1.18 -27.12
CA TYR A 2 -23.33 0.27 -26.32
C TYR A 2 -22.64 1.09 -25.22
N GLY A 3 -23.40 1.38 -24.17
CA GLY A 3 -22.85 2.02 -22.97
C GLY A 3 -21.81 1.08 -22.37
N ARG A 4 -20.56 1.54 -22.31
CA ARG A 4 -19.41 0.86 -21.68
C ARG A 4 -19.69 0.63 -20.19
N ARG A 5 -20.54 -0.35 -19.89
CA ARG A 5 -20.73 -0.91 -18.55
C ARG A 5 -19.39 -1.55 -18.22
N TRP A 6 -18.59 -0.85 -17.43
CA TRP A 6 -17.33 -1.37 -16.94
C TRP A 6 -17.49 -2.81 -16.45
N PRO A 7 -16.47 -3.67 -16.62
CA PRO A 7 -16.54 -5.04 -16.18
C PRO A 7 -17.04 -5.14 -14.73
N PRO A 8 -17.82 -6.18 -14.35
CA PRO A 8 -18.38 -6.30 -13.01
C PRO A 8 -17.35 -6.28 -11.87
N TRP A 9 -16.08 -6.55 -12.19
CA TRP A 9 -14.95 -6.53 -11.27
C TRP A 9 -14.24 -5.18 -11.18
N ALA A 10 -14.50 -4.22 -12.07
CA ALA A 10 -13.81 -2.93 -12.11
C ALA A 10 -13.90 -2.13 -10.79
N PRO A 11 -15.05 -2.08 -10.08
CA PRO A 11 -15.12 -1.37 -8.80
C PRO A 11 -14.24 -2.01 -7.71
N LYS A 12 -14.12 -3.33 -7.72
CA LYS A 12 -13.29 -4.08 -6.75
C LYS A 12 -11.80 -3.89 -7.03
N ALA A 13 -11.41 -3.82 -8.30
CA ALA A 13 -10.04 -3.52 -8.70
C ALA A 13 -9.61 -2.10 -8.30
N LEU A 14 -10.49 -1.11 -8.44
CA LEU A 14 -10.22 0.26 -8.00
C LEU A 14 -10.05 0.38 -6.48
N GLY A 15 -10.72 -0.47 -5.70
CA GLY A 15 -10.55 -0.55 -4.25
C GLY A 15 -9.17 -1.08 -3.80
N LEU A 16 -8.41 -1.72 -4.70
CA LEU A 16 -7.06 -2.23 -4.41
C LEU A 16 -5.96 -1.22 -4.75
N LEU A 17 -6.30 -0.09 -5.40
CA LEU A 17 -5.34 1.00 -5.68
C LEU A 17 -4.57 1.49 -4.44
N PRO A 18 -5.19 1.66 -3.25
CA PRO A 18 -4.47 2.07 -2.04
C PRO A 18 -3.38 1.08 -1.65
N VAL A 19 -3.61 -0.22 -1.89
CA VAL A 19 -2.65 -1.29 -1.59
C VAL A 19 -1.44 -1.18 -2.50
N VAL A 20 -1.67 -1.05 -3.81
CA VAL A 20 -0.60 -0.97 -4.80
C VAL A 20 0.27 0.26 -4.56
N ILE A 21 -0.33 1.39 -4.23
CA ILE A 21 0.38 2.64 -3.95
C ILE A 21 1.15 2.55 -2.63
N ALA A 22 0.53 2.03 -1.57
CA ALA A 22 1.20 1.85 -0.28
C ALA A 22 2.44 0.95 -0.39
N VAL A 23 2.33 -0.15 -1.15
CA VAL A 23 3.44 -1.06 -1.44
C VAL A 23 4.52 -0.36 -2.26
N GLY A 24 4.15 0.39 -3.29
CA GLY A 24 5.10 1.16 -4.10
C GLY A 24 5.88 2.20 -3.29
N ILE A 25 5.19 2.97 -2.43
CA ILE A 25 5.81 3.98 -1.56
C ILE A 25 6.75 3.30 -0.55
N SER A 26 6.27 2.29 0.17
CA SER A 26 7.06 1.60 1.20
C SER A 26 8.26 0.86 0.60
N GLY A 27 8.06 0.20 -0.54
CA GLY A 27 9.12 -0.44 -1.31
C GLY A 27 10.16 0.56 -1.83
N SER A 28 9.77 1.79 -2.16
CA SER A 28 10.71 2.83 -2.57
C SER A 28 11.54 3.40 -1.41
N ILE A 29 11.05 3.34 -0.17
CA ILE A 29 11.75 3.86 1.02
C ILE A 29 12.72 2.82 1.58
N ALA A 30 12.27 1.58 1.71
CA ALA A 30 13.00 0.52 2.40
C ALA A 30 13.51 -0.60 1.48
N GLY A 31 13.21 -0.56 0.18
CA GLY A 31 13.57 -1.60 -0.77
C GLY A 31 12.79 -2.90 -0.57
N LYS A 32 13.44 -4.04 -0.82
CA LYS A 32 12.90 -5.42 -0.64
C LYS A 32 12.11 -5.63 0.69
N PRO A 33 12.64 -5.24 1.86
CA PRO A 33 11.93 -5.39 3.14
C PRO A 33 10.74 -4.44 3.34
N GLY A 34 10.61 -3.37 2.55
CA GLY A 34 9.48 -2.45 2.61
C GLY A 34 8.17 -2.99 2.03
N ILE A 35 8.23 -4.07 1.24
CA ILE A 35 7.06 -4.60 0.53
C ILE A 35 6.03 -5.19 1.50
N ALA A 36 6.46 -6.00 2.47
CA ALA A 36 5.56 -6.62 3.45
C ALA A 36 4.78 -5.61 4.32
N PRO A 37 5.41 -4.62 4.98
CA PRO A 37 4.68 -3.64 5.78
C PRO A 37 3.80 -2.72 4.92
N GLY A 38 4.24 -2.35 3.71
CA GLY A 38 3.44 -1.57 2.77
C GLY A 38 2.16 -2.32 2.33
N PHE A 39 2.24 -3.63 2.15
CA PHE A 39 1.09 -4.46 1.79
C PHE A 39 0.09 -4.58 2.94
N VAL A 40 0.56 -4.82 4.17
CA VAL A 40 -0.30 -4.90 5.36
C VAL A 40 -1.02 -3.59 5.62
N VAL A 41 -0.31 -2.46 5.55
CA VAL A 41 -0.94 -1.14 5.78
C VAL A 41 -1.87 -0.76 4.63
N GLY A 42 -1.53 -1.10 3.39
CA GLY A 42 -2.41 -0.95 2.25
C GLY A 42 -3.73 -1.73 2.38
N LEU A 43 -3.66 -2.97 2.86
CA LEU A 43 -4.86 -3.78 3.14
C LEU A 43 -5.67 -3.21 4.31
N ALA A 44 -5.00 -2.75 5.37
CA ALA A 44 -5.65 -2.08 6.49
C ALA A 44 -6.38 -0.79 6.04
N ALA A 45 -5.81 0.00 5.13
CA ALA A 45 -6.49 1.18 4.60
C ALA A 45 -7.79 0.85 3.85
N ASN A 46 -7.85 -0.33 3.22
CA ASN A 46 -9.05 -0.83 2.56
C ASN A 46 -10.10 -1.31 3.58
N THR A 47 -9.69 -1.99 4.66
CA THR A 47 -10.62 -2.47 5.69
C THR A 47 -11.20 -1.36 6.56
N ILE A 48 -10.45 -0.27 6.79
CA ILE A 48 -10.88 0.85 7.64
C ILE A 48 -11.69 1.90 6.83
N SER A 49 -11.97 1.66 5.54
CA SER A 49 -12.58 2.65 4.64
C SER A 49 -11.83 3.99 4.56
N ALA A 50 -10.54 4.01 4.95
CA ALA A 50 -9.67 5.19 4.83
C ALA A 50 -9.33 5.51 3.36
N GLY A 51 -9.57 4.55 2.47
CA GLY A 51 -9.48 4.73 1.03
C GLY A 51 -8.07 5.09 0.56
N PHE A 52 -8.00 5.92 -0.48
CA PHE A 52 -6.74 6.29 -1.14
C PHE A 52 -5.78 7.05 -0.22
N ILE A 53 -6.30 7.99 0.58
CA ILE A 53 -5.51 8.83 1.49
C ILE A 53 -4.87 7.97 2.58
N GLY A 54 -5.63 7.01 3.15
CA GLY A 54 -5.11 6.07 4.13
C GLY A 54 -3.97 5.20 3.59
N GLY A 55 -4.07 4.77 2.33
CA GLY A 55 -3.00 4.01 1.66
C GLY A 55 -1.73 4.86 1.41
N MET A 56 -1.89 6.12 1.00
CA MET A 56 -0.78 7.06 0.82
C MET A 56 -0.03 7.34 2.14
N ILE A 57 -0.74 7.83 3.15
CA ILE A 57 -0.14 8.22 4.43
C ILE A 57 0.36 6.97 5.17
N GLY A 58 -0.45 5.91 5.20
CA GLY A 58 -0.09 4.65 5.82
C GLY A 58 1.12 3.99 5.15
N GLY A 59 1.19 4.01 3.82
CA GLY A 59 2.34 3.49 3.07
C GLY A 59 3.64 4.24 3.36
N TYR A 60 3.56 5.57 3.52
CA TYR A 60 4.71 6.38 3.91
C TYR A 60 5.21 6.02 5.32
N ILE A 61 4.29 5.94 6.29
CA ILE A 61 4.62 5.55 7.67
C ILE A 61 5.19 4.12 7.73
N ALA A 62 4.57 3.19 7.01
CA ALA A 62 5.02 1.80 6.91
C ALA A 62 6.45 1.70 6.34
N GLY A 63 6.78 2.51 5.34
CA GLY A 63 8.11 2.59 4.75
C GLY A 63 9.18 3.06 5.74
N TYR A 64 8.87 4.08 6.55
CA TYR A 64 9.80 4.53 7.61
C TYR A 64 9.96 3.50 8.72
N ILE A 65 8.89 2.81 9.12
CA ILE A 65 8.96 1.73 10.12
C ILE A 65 9.83 0.59 9.57
N ALA A 66 9.65 0.21 8.30
CA ALA A 66 10.48 -0.80 7.64
C ALA A 66 11.96 -0.37 7.65
N LEU A 67 12.26 0.87 7.27
CA LEU A 67 13.61 1.43 7.30
C LEU A 67 14.22 1.38 8.71
N ALA A 68 13.46 1.73 9.74
CA ALA A 68 13.91 1.69 11.13
C ALA A 68 14.28 0.26 11.58
N ILE A 69 13.49 -0.74 11.17
CA ILE A 69 13.75 -2.16 11.47
C ILE A 69 15.01 -2.66 10.74
N ILE A 70 15.18 -2.30 9.47
CA ILE A 70 16.35 -2.70 8.67
C ILE A 70 17.61 -2.05 9.22
N LYS A 71 17.53 -0.77 9.58
CA LYS A 71 18.65 -0.02 10.15
C LYS A 71 19.09 -0.62 11.50
N LYS A 72 18.16 -1.13 12.31
CA LYS A 72 18.50 -1.92 13.51
C LYS A 72 19.15 -3.28 13.19
N ARG A 73 18.83 -3.90 12.06
CA ARG A 73 19.38 -5.19 11.63
C ARG A 73 20.75 -5.08 10.94
N GLN A 74 21.11 -3.93 10.38
CA GLN A 74 22.41 -3.70 9.74
C GLN A 74 23.55 -3.37 10.74
N GLY A 75 23.25 -3.20 12.02
CA GLY A 75 24.21 -2.89 13.07
C GLY A 75 24.61 -4.09 13.95
N ALA A 76 24.54 -5.32 13.43
CA ALA A 76 25.00 -6.54 14.09
C ALA A 76 26.05 -7.25 13.25
#